data_AF-K9W8K5-F1
#
_entry.id   AF-K9W8K5-F1
#
_cell.length_a   1.000
_cell.length_b   1.000
_cell.length_c   1.000
_cell.angle_alpha   90.00
_cell.angle_beta   90.00
_cell.angle_gamma   90.00
#
_symmetry.space_group_name_H-M   'P 1'
#
loop_
_entity.id
_entity.type
_entity.pdbx_description
1 polymer ?
#
loop_
_entity_poly.entity_id
_entity_poly.type
_entity_poly.pdbx_seq_one_letter_code
_entity_poly.pdbx_strand_id
1 'polypeptide(L)'
;MVSFFPKPYPDEILYSVIARYQIRSGNTSPKVTLRELFNSATTVATADLPSNLNSLSESLQPFSNYTVEVLIERYTLYPFYSVFLPPNRATRVKESLKAECGSDIHTRAGIMASSVTMPRYFRFCPNCLKEDLQKYGEAYWHRLHQTPGALVCPVHAVALPDSIVPVQGFNKHEYQAASPENCLITHNQPIYSNDTLEKFWRLAQDISWLMNSKLSAQEPDWFRRRYIALLIEKGLATATGRVHQKRLLDNFMFFYGREMLEALDSMVDYEEEHNWVFGIVRKHRKSFHPMRHLLMIRFLAGSIEEFFNIDYDYKPFGDGHWLCLNAAANHYLQPVVTELAISLCCDTKKPVGTFRCSCGMIYCRTGPDETEDDKYRIGKIKAYGQVWEQKLRELVEIQRLGLRATARRLKVDARTVNRYALRLNLNTSWQSFQDNEIVQSPEQPEGDVNSTGESETRHRQKWLTLQLEHPEASKTTLRQMAPATYAWLYKHDREWLNQNSPTLKVPVPGASQFCKKAREREVYSRFLLANKGRLGGCCPNCDNLIS
;
A
#
# COMPACT_ATOMS: atom_id res chain seq x y z
N MET A 1 -45.45 31.66 -6.74
CA MET A 1 -44.89 31.74 -5.37
C MET A 1 -45.00 30.35 -4.78
N VAL A 2 -43.96 29.85 -4.11
CA VAL A 2 -43.99 28.53 -3.47
C VAL A 2 -45.08 28.54 -2.41
N SER A 3 -46.01 27.58 -2.48
CA SER A 3 -47.11 27.42 -1.51
C SER A 3 -46.90 26.22 -0.56
N PHE A 4 -46.10 25.24 -0.98
CA PHE A 4 -45.65 24.10 -0.18
C PHE A 4 -44.38 23.51 -0.79
N PHE A 5 -43.70 22.62 -0.08
CA PHE A 5 -42.62 21.80 -0.64
C PHE A 5 -42.75 20.35 -0.15
N PRO A 6 -42.59 19.32 -1.00
CA PRO A 6 -42.69 17.93 -0.57
C PRO A 6 -41.63 17.62 0.48
N LYS A 7 -42.03 16.91 1.53
CA LYS A 7 -41.07 16.37 2.49
C LYS A 7 -40.22 15.29 1.78
N PRO A 8 -38.87 15.42 1.78
CA PRO A 8 -38.01 14.39 1.22
C PRO A 8 -38.14 13.06 1.97
N TYR A 9 -38.14 11.96 1.22
CA TYR A 9 -38.13 10.60 1.74
C TYR A 9 -36.71 10.14 2.11
N PRO A 10 -36.58 9.03 2.87
CA PRO A 10 -35.27 8.46 3.19
C PRO A 10 -34.47 8.14 1.93
N ASP A 11 -33.22 8.57 1.88
CA ASP A 11 -32.33 8.43 0.72
C ASP A 11 -32.90 8.97 -0.61
N GLU A 12 -33.80 9.95 -0.60
CA GLU A 12 -34.29 10.58 -1.83
C GLU A 12 -33.28 11.60 -2.38
N ILE A 13 -33.03 11.57 -3.69
CA ILE A 13 -32.19 12.58 -4.35
C ILE A 13 -32.97 13.87 -4.61
N LEU A 14 -32.32 15.05 -4.52
CA LEU A 14 -32.98 16.36 -4.63
C LEU A 14 -33.78 16.50 -5.93
N TYR A 15 -33.26 15.96 -7.04
CA TYR A 15 -33.96 15.90 -8.32
C TYR A 15 -35.37 15.26 -8.20
N SER A 16 -35.49 14.16 -7.45
CA SER A 16 -36.77 13.47 -7.24
C SER A 16 -37.75 14.33 -6.45
N VAL A 17 -37.27 15.02 -5.41
CA VAL A 17 -38.11 15.93 -4.61
C VAL A 17 -38.68 17.05 -5.48
N ILE A 18 -37.86 17.63 -6.36
CA ILE A 18 -38.28 18.66 -7.31
C ILE A 18 -39.28 18.11 -8.32
N ALA A 19 -39.06 16.90 -8.84
CA ALA A 19 -39.99 16.24 -9.76
C ALA A 19 -41.38 16.04 -9.11
N ARG A 20 -41.41 15.61 -7.85
CA ARG A 20 -42.66 15.47 -7.09
C ARG A 20 -43.33 16.82 -6.82
N TYR A 21 -42.55 17.86 -6.52
CA TYR A 21 -43.09 19.22 -6.38
C TYR A 21 -43.75 19.69 -7.67
N GLN A 22 -43.11 19.48 -8.83
CA GLN A 22 -43.67 19.84 -10.13
C GLN A 22 -45.03 19.18 -10.37
N ILE A 23 -45.14 17.88 -10.09
CA ILE A 23 -46.40 17.12 -10.25
C ILE A 23 -47.47 17.63 -9.28
N ARG A 24 -47.15 17.72 -7.98
CA ARG A 24 -48.10 18.09 -6.93
C ARG A 24 -48.58 19.55 -7.03
N SER A 25 -47.74 20.44 -7.55
CA SER A 25 -48.10 21.84 -7.80
C SER A 25 -48.89 22.03 -9.10
N GLY A 26 -49.06 20.97 -9.91
CA GLY A 26 -49.75 21.05 -11.20
C GLY A 26 -49.02 21.93 -12.22
N ASN A 27 -47.71 22.06 -12.09
CA ASN A 27 -46.90 22.93 -12.95
C ASN A 27 -46.81 22.33 -14.36
N THR A 28 -47.39 23.03 -15.34
CA THR A 28 -47.44 22.60 -16.74
C THR A 28 -46.14 22.83 -17.50
N SER A 29 -45.22 23.64 -16.95
CA SER A 29 -43.92 23.92 -17.54
C SER A 29 -42.81 23.84 -16.49
N PRO A 30 -41.69 23.15 -16.79
CA PRO A 30 -40.56 23.08 -15.85
C PRO A 30 -39.96 24.45 -15.52
N LYS A 31 -40.10 25.44 -16.43
CA LYS A 31 -39.67 26.82 -16.18
C LYS A 31 -40.46 27.49 -15.05
N VAL A 32 -41.73 27.13 -14.85
CA VAL A 32 -42.53 27.65 -13.74
C VAL A 32 -41.96 27.10 -12.44
N THR A 33 -41.73 25.79 -12.37
CA THR A 33 -41.11 25.13 -11.22
C THR A 33 -39.75 25.72 -10.88
N LEU A 34 -38.90 25.98 -11.88
CA LEU A 34 -37.60 26.61 -11.67
C LEU A 34 -37.72 28.04 -11.14
N ARG A 35 -38.64 28.86 -11.66
CA ARG A 35 -38.85 30.23 -11.17
C ARG A 35 -39.37 30.22 -9.74
N GLU A 36 -40.23 29.28 -9.38
CA GLU A 36 -40.75 29.17 -8.03
C GLU A 36 -39.70 28.72 -7.04
N LEU A 37 -38.91 27.69 -7.38
CA LEU A 37 -37.95 27.10 -6.45
C LEU A 37 -36.60 27.82 -6.42
N PHE A 38 -36.11 28.33 -7.55
CA PHE A 38 -34.74 28.85 -7.68
C PHE A 38 -34.69 30.34 -8.03
N ASN A 39 -35.85 31.02 -8.13
CA ASN A 39 -35.96 32.40 -8.63
C ASN A 39 -35.29 32.62 -10.00
N SER A 40 -35.17 31.56 -10.80
CA SER A 40 -34.49 31.56 -12.10
C SER A 40 -35.21 30.67 -13.10
N ALA A 41 -35.20 31.04 -14.37
CA ALA A 41 -35.76 30.22 -15.46
C ALA A 41 -34.68 29.44 -16.23
N THR A 42 -33.40 29.62 -15.91
CA THR A 42 -32.25 29.08 -16.64
C THR A 42 -31.40 28.11 -15.82
N THR A 43 -31.68 27.96 -14.52
CA THR A 43 -31.00 26.99 -13.67
C THR A 43 -31.26 25.57 -14.17
N VAL A 44 -30.18 24.80 -14.25
CA VAL A 44 -30.20 23.37 -14.58
C VAL A 44 -29.85 22.65 -13.29
N ALA A 45 -30.81 22.02 -12.63
CA ALA A 45 -30.48 21.15 -11.51
C ALA A 45 -30.12 19.78 -12.08
N THR A 46 -28.82 19.55 -12.24
CA THR A 46 -28.30 18.22 -12.52
C THR A 46 -28.67 17.26 -11.39
N ALA A 47 -28.87 15.99 -11.71
CA ALA A 47 -29.32 15.01 -10.72
C ALA A 47 -28.31 14.77 -9.60
N ASP A 48 -27.01 14.85 -9.91
CA ASP A 48 -25.90 14.54 -9.02
C ASP A 48 -25.48 15.72 -8.13
N LEU A 49 -25.06 16.83 -8.76
CA LEU A 49 -24.42 17.98 -8.12
C LEU A 49 -25.06 19.30 -8.62
N PRO A 50 -26.30 19.59 -8.21
CA PRO A 50 -27.05 20.77 -8.67
C PRO A 50 -26.47 22.08 -8.11
N SER A 51 -26.56 23.16 -8.90
CA SER A 51 -26.19 24.51 -8.47
C SER A 51 -27.39 25.31 -7.94
N ASN A 52 -27.11 26.53 -7.50
CA ASN A 52 -28.09 27.50 -7.01
C ASN A 52 -28.88 27.08 -5.77
N LEU A 53 -28.24 26.33 -4.87
CA LEU A 53 -28.91 25.82 -3.66
C LEU A 53 -29.20 26.91 -2.61
N ASN A 54 -28.52 28.06 -2.66
CA ASN A 54 -28.87 29.21 -1.82
C ASN A 54 -30.27 29.73 -2.14
N SER A 55 -30.55 30.02 -3.42
CA SER A 55 -31.88 30.49 -3.83
C SER A 55 -32.98 29.47 -3.53
N LEU A 56 -32.66 28.18 -3.63
CA LEU A 56 -33.58 27.12 -3.21
C LEU A 56 -33.89 27.21 -1.71
N SER A 57 -32.86 27.25 -0.85
CA SER A 57 -33.06 27.33 0.59
C SER A 57 -33.83 28.60 0.99
N GLU A 58 -33.50 29.75 0.40
CA GLU A 58 -34.22 31.02 0.59
C GLU A 58 -35.71 30.91 0.23
N SER A 59 -36.03 30.30 -0.92
CA SER A 59 -37.42 30.10 -1.36
C SER A 59 -38.19 29.14 -0.46
N LEU A 60 -37.48 28.24 0.24
CA LEU A 60 -38.05 27.24 1.13
C LEU A 60 -38.14 27.69 2.60
N GLN A 61 -37.43 28.76 3.01
CA GLN A 61 -37.41 29.24 4.40
C GLN A 61 -38.79 29.49 5.02
N PRO A 62 -39.81 30.01 4.30
CA PRO A 62 -41.12 30.22 4.89
C PRO A 62 -41.86 28.92 5.25
N PHE A 63 -41.45 27.78 4.69
CA PHE A 63 -42.19 26.51 4.76
C PHE A 63 -41.39 25.36 5.38
N SER A 64 -40.07 25.53 5.52
CA SER A 64 -39.20 24.47 6.00
C SER A 64 -37.90 25.02 6.59
N ASN A 65 -37.30 24.24 7.49
CA ASN A 65 -36.01 24.57 8.10
C ASN A 65 -34.83 23.92 7.35
N TYR A 66 -34.95 23.69 6.04
CA TYR A 66 -33.87 23.09 5.25
C TYR A 66 -32.77 24.13 4.98
N THR A 67 -31.65 23.98 5.67
CA THR A 67 -30.44 24.75 5.37
C THR A 67 -29.77 24.22 4.11
N VAL A 68 -29.03 25.09 3.42
CA VAL A 68 -28.27 24.73 2.22
C VAL A 68 -27.29 23.59 2.49
N GLU A 69 -26.67 23.58 3.68
CA GLU A 69 -25.77 22.51 4.11
C GLU A 69 -26.49 21.17 4.21
N VAL A 70 -27.71 21.14 4.76
CA VAL A 70 -28.50 19.91 4.85
C VAL A 70 -28.86 19.41 3.44
N LEU A 71 -29.23 20.33 2.53
CA LEU A 71 -29.55 19.96 1.15
C LEU A 71 -28.35 19.31 0.45
N ILE A 72 -27.17 19.92 0.56
CA ILE A 72 -25.93 19.42 -0.03
C ILE A 72 -25.56 18.04 0.56
N GLU A 73 -25.50 17.90 1.88
CA GLU A 73 -24.98 16.68 2.49
C GLU A 73 -25.96 15.49 2.43
N ARG A 74 -27.29 15.74 2.40
CA ARG A 74 -28.30 14.67 2.46
C ARG A 74 -28.99 14.34 1.15
N TYR A 75 -29.14 15.29 0.23
CA TYR A 75 -29.96 15.10 -0.97
C TYR A 75 -29.17 15.27 -2.27
N THR A 76 -27.84 15.44 -2.21
CA THR A 76 -26.96 15.43 -3.39
C THR A 76 -25.91 14.33 -3.28
N LEU A 77 -25.17 14.10 -4.36
CA LEU A 77 -24.02 13.19 -4.38
C LEU A 77 -22.71 13.83 -3.88
N TYR A 78 -22.74 15.05 -3.33
CA TYR A 78 -21.55 15.73 -2.81
C TYR A 78 -20.71 14.88 -1.83
N PRO A 79 -21.28 14.16 -0.85
CA PRO A 79 -20.49 13.36 0.09
C PRO A 79 -19.65 12.26 -0.59
N PHE A 80 -20.13 11.69 -1.69
CA PHE A 80 -19.39 10.68 -2.45
C PHE A 80 -18.09 11.23 -3.04
N TYR A 81 -18.12 12.48 -3.53
CA TYR A 81 -16.97 13.11 -4.16
C TYR A 81 -16.06 13.79 -3.15
N SER A 82 -16.62 14.52 -2.19
CA SER A 82 -15.89 15.46 -1.33
C SER A 82 -14.77 14.81 -0.52
N VAL A 83 -14.97 13.59 -0.06
CA VAL A 83 -14.02 12.84 0.78
C VAL A 83 -12.69 12.59 0.07
N PHE A 84 -12.73 12.39 -1.26
CA PHE A 84 -11.55 12.09 -2.08
C PHE A 84 -10.97 13.32 -2.81
N LEU A 85 -11.55 14.50 -2.58
CA LEU A 85 -11.02 15.76 -3.08
C LEU A 85 -10.09 16.38 -2.04
N PRO A 86 -9.04 17.11 -2.47
CA PRO A 86 -8.27 17.94 -1.56
C PRO A 86 -9.19 18.94 -0.84
N PRO A 87 -9.00 19.23 0.46
CA PRO A 87 -9.86 20.08 1.27
C PRO A 87 -10.23 21.41 0.60
N ASN A 88 -9.24 22.13 0.05
CA ASN A 88 -9.48 23.39 -0.66
C ASN A 88 -10.39 23.23 -1.88
N ARG A 89 -10.30 22.09 -2.59
CA ARG A 89 -11.14 21.79 -3.75
C ARG A 89 -12.54 21.38 -3.34
N ALA A 90 -12.68 20.59 -2.27
CA ALA A 90 -13.98 20.22 -1.71
C ALA A 90 -14.77 21.47 -1.29
N THR A 91 -14.13 22.40 -0.56
CA THR A 91 -14.74 23.69 -0.19
C THR A 91 -15.20 24.47 -1.41
N ARG A 92 -14.35 24.58 -2.44
CA ARG A 92 -14.68 25.25 -3.70
C ARG A 92 -15.82 24.60 -4.47
N VAL A 93 -15.94 23.28 -4.44
CA VAL A 93 -17.09 22.57 -5.04
C VAL A 93 -18.36 22.88 -4.25
N LYS A 94 -18.28 22.86 -2.91
CA LYS A 94 -19.40 23.23 -2.04
C LYS A 94 -19.86 24.67 -2.29
N GLU A 95 -18.95 25.61 -2.46
CA GLU A 95 -19.26 27.00 -2.84
C GLU A 95 -19.94 27.08 -4.20
N SER A 96 -19.47 26.34 -5.21
CA SER A 96 -20.12 26.30 -6.53
C SER A 96 -21.54 25.70 -6.47
N LEU A 97 -21.81 24.72 -5.60
CA LEU A 97 -23.18 24.19 -5.37
C LEU A 97 -24.11 25.26 -4.79
N LYS A 98 -23.58 26.16 -3.95
CA LYS A 98 -24.34 27.27 -3.36
C LYS A 98 -24.63 28.38 -4.36
N ALA A 99 -23.66 28.65 -5.24
CA ALA A 99 -23.70 29.75 -6.20
C ALA A 99 -24.71 29.52 -7.34
N GLU A 100 -25.17 30.62 -7.97
CA GLU A 100 -26.12 30.58 -9.08
C GLU A 100 -25.58 29.82 -10.31
N CYS A 101 -24.29 30.02 -10.62
CA CYS A 101 -23.62 29.38 -11.75
C CYS A 101 -22.80 28.17 -11.32
N GLY A 102 -23.13 27.00 -11.87
CA GLY A 102 -22.49 25.72 -11.56
C GLY A 102 -21.67 25.08 -12.68
N SER A 103 -21.33 25.84 -13.73
CA SER A 103 -20.71 25.28 -14.95
C SER A 103 -19.38 24.58 -14.69
N ASP A 104 -18.70 24.87 -13.59
CA ASP A 104 -17.40 24.31 -13.24
C ASP A 104 -17.44 23.21 -12.16
N ILE A 105 -18.63 22.87 -11.64
CA ILE A 105 -18.79 21.90 -10.54
C ILE A 105 -18.22 20.53 -10.92
N HIS A 106 -18.65 19.98 -12.06
CA HIS A 106 -18.25 18.64 -12.51
C HIS A 106 -16.76 18.60 -12.87
N THR A 107 -16.22 19.70 -13.41
CA THR A 107 -14.79 19.86 -13.70
C THR A 107 -13.96 19.88 -12.41
N ARG A 108 -14.39 20.67 -11.41
CA ARG A 108 -13.71 20.75 -10.10
C ARG A 108 -13.84 19.46 -9.29
N ALA A 109 -14.97 18.75 -9.40
CA ALA A 109 -15.15 17.42 -8.80
C ALA A 109 -14.31 16.35 -9.50
N GLY A 110 -13.69 16.66 -10.65
CA GLY A 110 -12.87 15.71 -11.41
C GLY A 110 -13.68 14.68 -12.19
N ILE A 111 -14.99 14.87 -12.31
CA ILE A 111 -15.91 13.97 -13.02
C ILE A 111 -15.57 13.95 -14.51
N MET A 112 -15.39 15.13 -15.13
CA MET A 112 -15.10 15.23 -16.57
C MET A 112 -13.73 14.69 -16.98
N ALA A 113 -12.78 14.62 -16.05
CA ALA A 113 -11.43 14.10 -16.31
C ALA A 113 -11.30 12.59 -16.02
N SER A 114 -12.38 11.96 -15.55
CA SER A 114 -12.44 10.54 -15.21
C SER A 114 -12.77 9.72 -16.46
N SER A 115 -12.24 8.50 -16.53
CA SER A 115 -12.70 7.51 -17.51
C SER A 115 -13.89 6.68 -17.01
N VAL A 116 -14.28 6.85 -15.74
CA VAL A 116 -15.47 6.20 -15.18
C VAL A 116 -16.70 6.92 -15.72
N THR A 117 -17.57 6.19 -16.40
CA THR A 117 -18.74 6.78 -17.04
C THR A 117 -19.84 7.08 -16.03
N MET A 118 -20.55 8.18 -16.25
CA MET A 118 -21.74 8.52 -15.46
C MET A 118 -22.95 7.72 -15.97
N PRO A 119 -23.88 7.32 -15.09
CA PRO A 119 -25.12 6.68 -15.50
C PRO A 119 -25.86 7.55 -16.53
N ARG A 120 -26.27 6.95 -17.65
CA ARG A 120 -27.04 7.63 -18.69
C ARG A 120 -28.51 7.75 -18.32
N TYR A 121 -29.03 6.74 -17.62
CA TYR A 121 -30.42 6.65 -17.17
C TYR A 121 -30.47 6.53 -15.66
N PHE A 122 -31.58 6.99 -15.06
CA PHE A 122 -31.81 6.80 -13.64
C PHE A 122 -31.97 5.31 -13.36
N ARG A 123 -31.32 4.84 -12.29
CA ARG A 123 -31.41 3.46 -11.85
C ARG A 123 -32.43 3.30 -10.74
N PHE A 124 -33.04 2.12 -10.66
CA PHE A 124 -33.99 1.79 -9.61
C PHE A 124 -33.85 0.35 -9.16
N CYS A 125 -34.36 0.05 -7.97
CA CYS A 125 -34.54 -1.31 -7.49
C CYS A 125 -36.03 -1.65 -7.60
N PRO A 126 -36.42 -2.75 -8.26
CA PRO A 126 -37.84 -3.15 -8.36
C PRO A 126 -38.50 -3.39 -7.00
N ASN A 127 -37.73 -3.88 -6.02
CA ASN A 127 -38.24 -4.12 -4.67
C ASN A 127 -38.44 -2.81 -3.91
N CYS A 128 -37.46 -1.88 -3.95
CA CYS A 128 -37.64 -0.53 -3.39
C CYS A 128 -38.86 0.16 -4.01
N LEU A 129 -39.01 0.10 -5.35
CA LEU A 129 -40.14 0.70 -6.05
C LEU A 129 -41.48 0.20 -5.50
N LYS A 130 -41.61 -1.13 -5.30
CA LYS A 130 -42.82 -1.74 -4.73
C LYS A 130 -43.05 -1.30 -3.29
N GLU A 131 -42.01 -1.31 -2.46
CA GLU A 131 -42.08 -0.88 -1.06
C GLU A 131 -42.46 0.60 -0.92
N ASP A 132 -41.90 1.46 -1.77
CA ASP A 132 -42.17 2.90 -1.79
C ASP A 132 -43.63 3.18 -2.16
N LEU A 133 -44.13 2.52 -3.21
CA LEU A 133 -45.53 2.62 -3.62
C LEU A 133 -46.49 2.15 -2.52
N GLN A 134 -46.15 1.06 -1.83
CA GLN A 134 -46.96 0.54 -0.73
C GLN A 134 -46.94 1.46 0.50
N LYS A 135 -45.79 2.07 0.81
CA LYS A 135 -45.59 2.84 2.04
C LYS A 135 -46.00 4.31 1.90
N TYR A 136 -45.71 4.92 0.76
CA TYR A 136 -45.87 6.35 0.53
C TYR A 136 -46.93 6.68 -0.53
N GLY A 137 -47.41 5.69 -1.28
CA GLY A 137 -48.39 5.88 -2.37
C GLY A 137 -47.78 6.39 -3.67
N GLU A 138 -46.47 6.61 -3.71
CA GLU A 138 -45.71 7.07 -4.87
C GLU A 138 -44.27 6.56 -4.80
N ALA A 139 -43.60 6.46 -5.94
CA ALA A 139 -42.19 6.08 -6.04
C ALA A 139 -41.27 7.31 -6.08
N TYR A 140 -39.99 7.13 -5.77
CA TYR A 140 -38.99 8.18 -5.84
C TYR A 140 -37.62 7.66 -6.26
N TRP A 141 -36.75 8.55 -6.76
CA TRP A 141 -35.37 8.17 -7.08
C TRP A 141 -34.51 8.15 -5.83
N HIS A 142 -34.06 6.95 -5.45
CA HIS A 142 -33.08 6.77 -4.39
C HIS A 142 -31.73 7.29 -4.82
N ARG A 143 -31.07 8.05 -3.95
CA ARG A 143 -29.80 8.72 -4.13
C ARG A 143 -28.66 7.70 -4.27
N LEU A 144 -28.64 6.65 -3.45
CA LEU A 144 -27.61 5.61 -3.54
C LEU A 144 -27.61 4.91 -4.90
N HIS A 145 -28.79 4.67 -5.49
CA HIS A 145 -28.90 4.03 -6.80
C HIS A 145 -28.29 4.88 -7.93
N GLN A 146 -28.19 6.21 -7.76
CA GLN A 146 -27.62 7.12 -8.76
C GLN A 146 -26.11 7.31 -8.60
N THR A 147 -25.52 6.75 -7.55
CA THR A 147 -24.09 6.92 -7.29
C THR A 147 -23.28 6.13 -8.33
N PRO A 148 -22.22 6.70 -8.93
CA PRO A 148 -21.35 5.95 -9.83
C PRO A 148 -20.88 4.64 -9.19
N GLY A 149 -20.93 3.54 -9.95
CA GLY A 149 -20.61 2.18 -9.52
C GLY A 149 -21.57 1.50 -8.54
N ALA A 150 -22.66 2.16 -8.13
CA ALA A 150 -23.80 1.46 -7.54
C ALA A 150 -24.54 0.68 -8.63
N LEU A 151 -24.21 -0.60 -8.78
CA LEU A 151 -24.83 -1.53 -9.75
C LEU A 151 -25.78 -2.52 -9.08
N VAL A 152 -25.76 -2.59 -7.75
CA VAL A 152 -26.61 -3.47 -6.93
C VAL A 152 -27.22 -2.65 -5.79
N CYS A 153 -28.47 -2.95 -5.46
CA CYS A 153 -29.17 -2.35 -4.33
C CYS A 153 -28.52 -2.80 -3.02
N PRO A 154 -28.08 -1.89 -2.13
CA PRO A 154 -27.49 -2.28 -0.84
C PRO A 154 -28.49 -2.95 0.11
N VAL A 155 -29.79 -2.70 -0.06
CA VAL A 155 -30.86 -3.25 0.78
C VAL A 155 -31.30 -4.63 0.30
N HIS A 156 -31.62 -4.76 -0.99
CA HIS A 156 -32.23 -5.99 -1.53
C HIS A 156 -31.24 -6.93 -2.23
N ALA A 157 -29.97 -6.54 -2.39
CA ALA A 157 -28.92 -7.33 -3.05
C ALA A 157 -29.27 -7.76 -4.50
N VAL A 158 -30.08 -6.97 -5.20
CA VAL A 158 -30.44 -7.18 -6.61
C VAL A 158 -29.76 -6.14 -7.50
N ALA A 159 -29.46 -6.52 -8.74
CA ALA A 159 -28.94 -5.59 -9.74
C ALA A 159 -29.90 -4.42 -9.97
N LEU A 160 -29.35 -3.23 -10.21
CA LEU A 160 -30.09 -2.00 -10.43
C LEU A 160 -30.28 -1.77 -11.94
N PRO A 161 -31.47 -2.07 -12.50
CA PRO A 161 -31.77 -1.73 -13.88
C PRO A 161 -31.81 -0.23 -14.13
N ASP A 162 -31.40 0.14 -15.33
CA ASP A 162 -31.66 1.45 -15.91
C ASP A 162 -33.16 1.60 -16.25
N SER A 163 -33.72 2.76 -15.92
CA SER A 163 -35.05 3.19 -16.35
C SER A 163 -35.03 3.75 -17.77
N ILE A 164 -36.19 4.16 -18.30
CA ILE A 164 -36.25 4.90 -19.56
C ILE A 164 -35.94 6.39 -19.40
N VAL A 165 -35.76 6.86 -18.16
CA VAL A 165 -35.56 8.29 -17.85
C VAL A 165 -34.07 8.64 -17.92
N PRO A 166 -33.63 9.50 -18.84
CA PRO A 166 -32.24 9.91 -18.92
C PRO A 166 -31.86 10.83 -17.75
N VAL A 167 -30.67 10.64 -17.18
CA VAL A 167 -30.11 11.55 -16.14
C VAL A 167 -29.79 12.91 -16.74
N GLN A 168 -29.40 12.94 -18.01
CA GLN A 168 -29.20 14.16 -18.81
C GLN A 168 -30.11 14.09 -20.04
N GLY A 169 -31.35 14.57 -19.89
CA GLY A 169 -32.32 14.60 -20.98
C GLY A 169 -32.05 15.68 -22.04
N PHE A 170 -32.73 15.57 -23.19
CA PHE A 170 -32.71 16.60 -24.24
C PHE A 170 -33.19 17.97 -23.72
N ASN A 171 -34.16 17.95 -22.80
CA ASN A 171 -34.60 19.14 -22.09
C ASN A 171 -33.95 19.20 -20.69
N LYS A 172 -32.87 19.97 -20.60
CA LYS A 172 -32.10 20.19 -19.36
C LYS A 172 -32.88 20.79 -18.19
N HIS A 173 -34.11 21.23 -18.39
CA HIS A 173 -34.95 21.83 -17.35
C HIS A 173 -36.05 20.90 -16.85
N GLU A 174 -36.24 19.73 -17.47
CA GLU A 174 -37.34 18.82 -17.16
C GLU A 174 -37.01 17.87 -16.00
N TYR A 175 -37.96 17.76 -15.06
CA TYR A 175 -37.90 16.81 -13.96
C TYR A 175 -38.93 15.71 -14.16
N GLN A 176 -38.49 14.45 -14.07
CA GLN A 176 -39.36 13.29 -14.23
C GLN A 176 -39.28 12.41 -12.97
N ALA A 177 -40.43 12.24 -12.31
CA ALA A 177 -40.52 11.42 -11.10
C ALA A 177 -40.46 9.93 -11.46
N ALA A 178 -40.00 9.10 -10.53
CA ALA A 178 -40.04 7.65 -10.69
C ALA A 178 -41.50 7.16 -10.71
N SER A 179 -41.83 6.27 -11.63
CA SER A 179 -43.15 5.65 -11.72
C SER A 179 -43.05 4.23 -12.28
N PRO A 180 -44.04 3.36 -12.03
CA PRO A 180 -44.10 2.04 -12.67
C PRO A 180 -44.02 2.08 -14.20
N GLU A 181 -44.45 3.18 -14.81
CA GLU A 181 -44.48 3.37 -16.26
C GLU A 181 -43.10 3.64 -16.86
N ASN A 182 -42.21 4.30 -16.10
CA ASN A 182 -40.85 4.60 -16.55
C ASN A 182 -39.77 3.69 -15.94
N CYS A 183 -40.08 3.01 -14.83
CA CYS A 183 -39.25 2.00 -14.20
C CYS A 183 -39.52 0.59 -14.76
N LEU A 184 -39.26 0.41 -16.05
CA LEU A 184 -39.49 -0.86 -16.75
C LEU A 184 -38.27 -1.78 -16.65
N ILE A 185 -38.47 -3.03 -16.26
CA ILE A 185 -37.41 -4.05 -16.31
C ILE A 185 -37.28 -4.50 -17.77
N THR A 186 -36.21 -4.07 -18.41
CA THR A 186 -35.86 -4.51 -19.77
C THR A 186 -35.08 -5.82 -19.74
N HIS A 187 -35.24 -6.68 -20.75
CA HIS A 187 -34.53 -7.97 -20.84
C HIS A 187 -33.02 -7.85 -21.13
N ASN A 188 -32.51 -6.64 -21.39
CA ASN A 188 -31.11 -6.39 -21.75
C ASN A 188 -30.21 -6.05 -20.55
N GLN A 189 -30.63 -6.35 -19.33
CA GLN A 189 -29.81 -6.08 -18.15
C GLN A 189 -28.61 -7.05 -18.10
N PRO A 190 -27.42 -6.57 -17.69
CA PRO A 190 -26.26 -7.42 -17.55
C PRO A 190 -26.51 -8.48 -16.47
N ILE A 191 -26.30 -9.74 -16.84
CA ILE A 191 -26.36 -10.88 -15.92
C ILE A 191 -24.96 -11.06 -15.34
N TYR A 192 -24.85 -10.94 -14.03
CA TYR A 192 -23.60 -11.10 -13.30
C TYR A 192 -23.54 -12.46 -12.61
N SER A 193 -22.34 -13.01 -12.45
CA SER A 193 -22.14 -14.19 -11.60
C SER A 193 -22.45 -13.90 -10.12
N ASN A 194 -22.77 -14.94 -9.35
CA ASN A 194 -23.09 -14.80 -7.91
C ASN A 194 -21.95 -14.16 -7.11
N ASP A 195 -20.69 -14.51 -7.41
CA ASP A 195 -19.50 -13.92 -6.78
C ASP A 195 -19.39 -12.42 -7.09
N THR A 196 -19.61 -12.02 -8.34
CA THR A 196 -19.60 -10.61 -8.74
C THR A 196 -20.76 -9.84 -8.10
N LEU A 197 -21.96 -10.41 -8.02
CA LEU A 197 -23.10 -9.79 -7.32
C LEU A 197 -22.79 -9.56 -5.85
N GLU A 198 -22.18 -10.55 -5.17
CA GLU A 198 -21.79 -10.39 -3.77
C GLU A 198 -20.77 -9.26 -3.59
N LYS A 199 -19.77 -9.17 -4.48
CA LYS A 199 -18.78 -8.08 -4.46
C LYS A 199 -19.41 -6.71 -4.75
N PHE A 200 -20.37 -6.62 -5.67
CA PHE A 200 -21.11 -5.38 -5.92
C PHE A 200 -21.98 -4.99 -4.74
N TRP A 201 -22.68 -5.93 -4.11
CA TRP A 201 -23.50 -5.65 -2.93
C TRP A 201 -22.65 -5.10 -1.78
N ARG A 202 -21.49 -5.73 -1.55
CA ARG A 202 -20.46 -5.27 -0.62
C ARG A 202 -19.97 -3.85 -0.93
N LEU A 203 -19.67 -3.55 -2.20
CA LEU A 203 -19.29 -2.21 -2.63
C LEU A 203 -20.43 -1.20 -2.45
N ALA A 204 -21.68 -1.59 -2.69
CA ALA A 204 -22.85 -0.74 -2.46
C ALA A 204 -23.06 -0.40 -0.98
N GLN A 205 -22.71 -1.32 -0.06
CA GLN A 205 -22.68 -1.03 1.37
C GLN A 205 -21.59 -0.01 1.71
N ASP A 206 -20.38 -0.12 1.15
CA ASP A 206 -19.33 0.89 1.36
C ASP A 206 -19.81 2.27 0.88
N ILE A 207 -20.45 2.34 -0.28
CA ILE A 207 -21.02 3.60 -0.80
C ILE A 207 -22.10 4.14 0.15
N SER A 208 -22.98 3.27 0.66
CA SER A 208 -24.01 3.65 1.63
C SER A 208 -23.40 4.22 2.91
N TRP A 209 -22.39 3.54 3.46
CA TRP A 209 -21.69 4.01 4.65
C TRP A 209 -20.97 5.34 4.39
N LEU A 210 -20.27 5.48 3.26
CA LEU A 210 -19.59 6.70 2.84
C LEU A 210 -20.54 7.89 2.75
N MET A 211 -21.70 7.69 2.13
CA MET A 211 -22.70 8.74 1.88
C MET A 211 -23.40 9.22 3.15
N ASN A 212 -23.35 8.44 4.22
CA ASN A 212 -24.05 8.72 5.48
C ASN A 212 -23.08 9.03 6.63
N SER A 213 -21.81 8.66 6.51
CA SER A 213 -20.75 8.99 7.45
C SER A 213 -20.24 10.38 7.15
N LYS A 214 -20.41 11.32 8.08
CA LYS A 214 -19.96 12.72 7.94
C LYS A 214 -18.43 12.82 7.96
N LEU A 215 -17.79 12.39 6.89
CA LEU A 215 -16.34 12.37 6.75
C LEU A 215 -15.82 13.70 6.24
N SER A 216 -14.65 14.09 6.73
CA SER A 216 -13.93 15.26 6.21
C SER A 216 -13.08 14.88 4.99
N ALA A 217 -12.97 15.80 4.04
CA ALA A 217 -12.01 15.72 2.94
C ALA A 217 -10.59 15.50 3.47
N GLN A 218 -9.83 14.62 2.80
CA GLN A 218 -8.47 14.28 3.18
C GLN A 218 -7.45 14.69 2.11
N GLU A 219 -6.23 14.98 2.53
CA GLU A 219 -5.14 15.29 1.60
C GLU A 219 -4.74 14.04 0.79
N PRO A 220 -4.35 14.17 -0.50
CA PRO A 220 -3.95 13.02 -1.32
C PRO A 220 -2.81 12.18 -0.71
N ASP A 221 -1.88 12.82 0.01
CA ASP A 221 -0.79 12.10 0.68
C ASP A 221 -1.29 11.24 1.87
N TRP A 222 -2.40 11.62 2.51
CA TRP A 222 -3.04 10.84 3.57
C TRP A 222 -3.49 9.47 3.05
N PHE A 223 -4.15 9.43 1.89
CA PHE A 223 -4.53 8.16 1.24
C PHE A 223 -3.30 7.35 0.86
N ARG A 224 -2.32 8.01 0.24
CA ARG A 224 -1.08 7.36 -0.20
C ARG A 224 -0.36 6.69 0.97
N ARG A 225 -0.18 7.35 2.11
CA ARG A 225 0.50 6.78 3.28
C ARG A 225 -0.20 5.52 3.78
N ARG A 226 -1.53 5.55 3.93
CA ARG A 226 -2.32 4.37 4.33
C ARG A 226 -2.24 3.24 3.31
N TYR A 227 -2.35 3.55 2.01
CA TYR A 227 -2.21 2.53 0.96
C TYR A 227 -0.85 1.86 1.01
N ILE A 228 0.24 2.62 1.15
CA ILE A 228 1.57 2.06 1.26
C ILE A 228 1.72 1.20 2.52
N ALA A 229 1.21 1.62 3.66
CA ALA A 229 1.26 0.82 4.89
C ALA A 229 0.58 -0.54 4.72
N LEU A 230 -0.66 -0.56 4.21
CA LEU A 230 -1.42 -1.78 3.91
C LEU A 230 -0.75 -2.65 2.84
N LEU A 231 -0.14 -2.05 1.82
CA LEU A 231 0.60 -2.78 0.80
C LEU A 231 1.85 -3.45 1.37
N ILE A 232 2.53 -2.83 2.33
CA ILE A 232 3.68 -3.44 3.01
C ILE A 232 3.22 -4.64 3.83
N GLU A 233 2.13 -4.50 4.60
CA GLU A 233 1.55 -5.58 5.39
C GLU A 233 1.15 -6.79 4.52
N LYS A 234 0.57 -6.55 3.35
CA LYS A 234 0.24 -7.61 2.37
C LYS A 234 1.44 -8.14 1.57
N GLY A 235 2.66 -7.66 1.82
CA GLY A 235 3.86 -8.07 1.08
C GLY A 235 3.90 -7.62 -0.39
N LEU A 236 3.10 -6.60 -0.74
CA LEU A 236 2.99 -5.99 -2.07
C LEU A 236 3.86 -4.73 -2.21
N ALA A 237 4.52 -4.28 -1.14
CA ALA A 237 5.52 -3.22 -1.17
C ALA A 237 6.72 -3.54 -0.27
N THR A 238 7.86 -2.94 -0.57
CA THR A 238 9.04 -3.01 0.30
C THR A 238 8.87 -2.14 1.54
N ALA A 239 9.64 -2.41 2.60
CA ALA A 239 9.66 -1.58 3.80
C ALA A 239 10.08 -0.10 3.58
N THR A 240 10.62 0.23 2.41
CA THR A 240 10.91 1.61 1.99
C THR A 240 9.74 2.26 1.23
N GLY A 241 8.61 1.56 1.07
CA GLY A 241 7.43 2.01 0.35
C GLY A 241 7.47 1.82 -1.16
N ARG A 242 8.42 1.03 -1.71
CA ARG A 242 8.45 0.73 -3.14
C ARG A 242 7.46 -0.40 -3.45
N VAL A 243 6.41 -0.09 -4.21
CA VAL A 243 5.36 -1.03 -4.58
C VAL A 243 5.82 -2.01 -5.66
N HIS A 244 5.53 -3.30 -5.48
CA HIS A 244 5.68 -4.36 -6.47
C HIS A 244 4.52 -4.33 -7.47
N GLN A 245 4.58 -3.39 -8.42
CA GLN A 245 3.47 -3.06 -9.33
C GLN A 245 2.82 -4.26 -10.03
N LYS A 246 3.61 -5.16 -10.64
CA LYS A 246 3.06 -6.37 -11.30
C LYS A 246 2.29 -7.27 -10.33
N ARG A 247 2.88 -7.56 -9.15
CA ARG A 247 2.22 -8.37 -8.11
C ARG A 247 0.97 -7.68 -7.58
N LEU A 248 0.98 -6.36 -7.43
CA LEU A 248 -0.22 -5.61 -7.06
C LEU A 248 -1.32 -5.79 -8.10
N LEU A 249 -1.01 -5.61 -9.39
CA LEU A 249 -2.00 -5.75 -10.46
C LEU A 249 -2.57 -7.17 -10.54
N ASP A 250 -1.72 -8.20 -10.45
CA ASP A 250 -2.14 -9.61 -10.39
C ASP A 250 -3.17 -9.85 -9.29
N ASN A 251 -2.82 -9.48 -8.06
CA ASN A 251 -3.69 -9.73 -6.91
C ASN A 251 -4.98 -8.89 -6.99
N PHE A 252 -4.87 -7.65 -7.48
CA PHE A 252 -6.02 -6.76 -7.66
C PHE A 252 -7.01 -7.30 -8.68
N MET A 253 -6.53 -7.73 -9.85
CA MET A 253 -7.38 -8.31 -10.89
C MET A 253 -7.95 -9.66 -10.51
N PHE A 254 -7.17 -10.51 -9.82
CA PHE A 254 -7.68 -11.77 -9.28
C PHE A 254 -8.78 -11.54 -8.25
N PHE A 255 -8.63 -10.54 -7.37
CA PHE A 255 -9.60 -10.23 -6.33
C PHE A 255 -10.95 -9.78 -6.89
N TYR A 256 -10.96 -8.86 -7.86
CA TYR A 256 -12.20 -8.34 -8.42
C TYR A 256 -12.75 -9.17 -9.59
N GLY A 257 -11.88 -9.77 -10.38
CA GLY A 257 -12.26 -10.43 -11.62
C GLY A 257 -12.56 -9.43 -12.75
N ARG A 258 -12.55 -9.95 -13.98
CA ARG A 258 -12.75 -9.15 -15.19
C ARG A 258 -14.16 -8.56 -15.28
N GLU A 259 -15.18 -9.38 -15.01
CA GLU A 259 -16.61 -9.02 -15.09
C GLU A 259 -16.91 -7.76 -14.26
N MET A 260 -16.45 -7.72 -13.01
CA MET A 260 -16.65 -6.57 -12.12
C MET A 260 -15.90 -5.32 -12.59
N LEU A 261 -14.64 -5.47 -13.01
CA LEU A 261 -13.80 -4.33 -13.40
C LEU A 261 -14.25 -3.70 -14.71
N GLU A 262 -14.74 -4.49 -15.67
CA GLU A 262 -15.33 -4.00 -16.92
C GLU A 262 -16.61 -3.21 -16.64
N ALA A 263 -17.51 -3.74 -15.80
CA ALA A 263 -18.76 -3.07 -15.45
C ALA A 263 -18.56 -1.75 -14.66
N LEU A 264 -17.41 -1.56 -14.01
CA LEU A 264 -17.06 -0.34 -13.26
C LEU A 264 -16.11 0.60 -14.02
N ASP A 265 -15.88 0.40 -15.32
CA ASP A 265 -14.94 1.17 -16.15
C ASP A 265 -13.54 1.29 -15.52
N SER A 266 -13.15 0.22 -14.81
CA SER A 266 -11.93 0.17 -13.98
C SER A 266 -11.00 -0.96 -14.38
N MET A 267 -11.30 -1.66 -15.49
CA MET A 267 -10.41 -2.64 -16.10
C MET A 267 -9.10 -1.97 -16.54
N VAL A 268 -8.02 -2.75 -16.48
CA VAL A 268 -6.66 -2.30 -16.78
C VAL A 268 -6.00 -3.31 -17.70
N ASP A 269 -5.32 -2.82 -18.74
CA ASP A 269 -4.49 -3.67 -19.59
C ASP A 269 -3.18 -4.02 -18.87
N TYR A 270 -2.82 -5.30 -18.94
CA TYR A 270 -1.61 -5.84 -18.37
C TYR A 270 -0.34 -5.27 -19.03
N GLU A 271 -0.43 -4.96 -20.32
CA GLU A 271 0.68 -4.42 -21.11
C GLU A 271 0.84 -2.90 -20.94
N GLU A 272 -0.15 -2.22 -20.35
CA GLU A 272 -0.10 -0.78 -20.16
C GLU A 272 0.76 -0.39 -18.94
N GLU A 273 1.92 0.20 -19.21
CA GLU A 273 2.85 0.70 -18.18
C GLU A 273 2.27 1.85 -17.33
N HIS A 274 1.22 2.50 -17.82
CA HIS A 274 0.64 3.73 -17.26
C HIS A 274 -0.84 3.61 -16.91
N ASN A 275 -1.19 2.69 -16.02
CA ASN A 275 -2.57 2.55 -15.55
C ASN A 275 -2.88 3.25 -14.22
N TRP A 276 -4.18 3.35 -13.91
CA TRP A 276 -4.66 4.04 -12.71
C TRP A 276 -4.28 3.32 -11.41
N VAL A 277 -4.17 1.98 -11.42
CA VAL A 277 -3.76 1.17 -10.24
C VAL A 277 -2.32 1.51 -9.85
N PHE A 278 -1.43 1.71 -10.83
CA PHE A 278 -0.06 2.17 -10.58
C PHE A 278 -0.02 3.64 -10.20
N GLY A 279 -0.90 4.46 -10.76
CA GLY A 279 -1.00 5.88 -10.46
C GLY A 279 -1.42 6.16 -9.01
N ILE A 280 -2.43 5.45 -8.50
CA ILE A 280 -3.07 5.74 -7.21
C ILE A 280 -2.17 5.41 -6.00
N VAL A 281 -1.17 4.56 -6.17
CA VAL A 281 -0.19 4.23 -5.11
C VAL A 281 1.08 5.08 -5.17
N ARG A 282 1.25 5.89 -6.23
CA ARG A 282 2.36 6.84 -6.39
C ARG A 282 1.95 8.21 -5.82
N LYS A 283 2.84 9.21 -5.91
CA LYS A 283 2.49 10.59 -5.58
C LYS A 283 1.36 11.06 -6.51
N HIS A 284 0.21 11.42 -5.93
CA HIS A 284 -0.96 11.88 -6.70
C HIS A 284 -0.64 13.22 -7.37
N ARG A 285 -0.36 13.17 -8.67
CA ARG A 285 -0.21 14.36 -9.52
C ARG A 285 -1.55 14.81 -10.12
N LYS A 286 -2.56 13.96 -10.05
CA LYS A 286 -3.92 14.15 -10.56
C LYS A 286 -4.92 13.62 -9.53
N SER A 287 -6.17 14.06 -9.62
CA SER A 287 -7.27 13.49 -8.82
C SER A 287 -7.65 12.13 -9.40
N PHE A 288 -7.98 11.18 -8.53
CA PHE A 288 -8.57 9.91 -8.93
C PHE A 288 -10.07 9.94 -8.67
N HIS A 289 -10.83 9.19 -9.47
CA HIS A 289 -12.27 9.06 -9.27
C HIS A 289 -12.55 8.33 -7.94
N PRO A 290 -13.58 8.73 -7.16
CA PRO A 290 -13.96 8.06 -5.90
C PRO A 290 -14.09 6.54 -6.03
N MET A 291 -14.65 6.06 -7.15
CA MET A 291 -14.77 4.62 -7.42
C MET A 291 -13.43 3.87 -7.36
N ARG A 292 -12.37 4.46 -7.90
CA ARG A 292 -11.02 3.87 -7.88
C ARG A 292 -10.43 3.85 -6.48
N HIS A 293 -10.73 4.87 -5.68
CA HIS A 293 -10.39 4.86 -4.26
C HIS A 293 -11.14 3.77 -3.51
N LEU A 294 -12.45 3.61 -3.74
CA LEU A 294 -13.26 2.55 -3.12
C LEU A 294 -12.72 1.15 -3.45
N LEU A 295 -12.41 0.89 -4.72
CA LEU A 295 -11.79 -0.38 -5.13
C LEU A 295 -10.42 -0.58 -4.46
N MET A 296 -9.56 0.43 -4.42
CA MET A 296 -8.25 0.28 -3.76
C MET A 296 -8.41 0.07 -2.24
N ILE A 297 -9.29 0.83 -1.60
CA ILE A 297 -9.58 0.74 -0.16
C ILE A 297 -10.09 -0.64 0.18
N ARG A 298 -11.10 -1.13 -0.53
CA ARG A 298 -11.71 -2.42 -0.24
C ARG A 298 -10.74 -3.58 -0.48
N PHE A 299 -9.91 -3.51 -1.52
CA PHE A 299 -8.85 -4.50 -1.76
C PHE A 299 -7.81 -4.53 -0.61
N LEU A 300 -7.47 -3.37 -0.05
CA LEU A 300 -6.43 -3.26 0.97
C LEU A 300 -6.94 -3.50 2.40
N ALA A 301 -8.03 -2.85 2.79
CA ALA A 301 -8.57 -2.83 4.15
C ALA A 301 -9.86 -3.65 4.31
N GLY A 302 -10.42 -4.24 3.25
CA GLY A 302 -11.64 -5.05 3.33
C GLY A 302 -12.96 -4.27 3.32
N SER A 303 -13.00 -3.09 3.94
CA SER A 303 -14.13 -2.16 3.90
C SER A 303 -13.67 -0.69 3.97
N ILE A 304 -14.54 0.23 3.55
CA ILE A 304 -14.26 1.67 3.70
C ILE A 304 -14.30 2.10 5.17
N GLU A 305 -15.17 1.50 5.97
CA GLU A 305 -15.33 1.81 7.39
C GLU A 305 -14.04 1.53 8.17
N GLU A 306 -13.47 0.34 8.00
CA GLU A 306 -12.20 -0.04 8.60
C GLU A 306 -11.06 0.88 8.14
N PHE A 307 -11.08 1.32 6.89
CA PHE A 307 -10.03 2.18 6.34
C PHE A 307 -9.97 3.57 6.99
N PHE A 308 -11.13 4.15 7.33
CA PHE A 308 -11.22 5.46 7.97
C PHE A 308 -11.10 5.38 9.50
N ASN A 309 -11.57 4.29 10.11
CA ASN A 309 -11.58 4.16 11.57
C ASN A 309 -10.27 3.61 12.16
N ILE A 310 -9.48 2.87 11.38
CA ILE A 310 -8.18 2.33 11.81
C ILE A 310 -7.06 3.23 11.30
N ASP A 311 -6.04 3.46 12.14
CA ASP A 311 -4.85 4.19 11.72
C ASP A 311 -3.80 3.23 11.13
N TYR A 312 -3.53 3.37 9.84
CA TYR A 312 -2.54 2.57 9.12
C TYR A 312 -1.30 3.41 8.93
N ASP A 313 -0.29 3.17 9.77
CA ASP A 313 1.03 3.75 9.59
C ASP A 313 2.11 2.68 9.72
N TYR A 314 3.04 2.67 8.77
CA TYR A 314 4.12 1.69 8.76
C TYR A 314 5.32 2.24 9.53
N LYS A 315 5.40 1.87 10.81
CA LYS A 315 6.46 2.27 11.74
C LYS A 315 7.28 1.07 12.17
N PRO A 316 8.22 0.58 11.34
CA PRO A 316 8.98 -0.65 11.63
C PRO A 316 9.89 -0.54 12.85
N PHE A 317 10.13 0.68 13.37
CA PHE A 317 10.94 0.93 14.56
C PHE A 317 10.16 1.68 15.66
N GLY A 318 8.83 1.62 15.60
CA GLY A 318 7.94 2.35 16.50
C GLY A 318 7.94 3.87 16.27
N ASP A 319 7.28 4.57 17.18
CA ASP A 319 7.19 6.03 17.19
C ASP A 319 8.53 6.71 17.49
N GLY A 320 8.68 7.94 17.01
CA GLY A 320 9.90 8.73 17.17
C GLY A 320 10.32 8.94 18.63
N HIS A 321 11.55 9.44 18.82
CA HIS A 321 12.28 9.48 20.09
C HIS A 321 12.93 8.13 20.45
N TRP A 322 13.84 7.67 19.59
CA TRP A 322 14.58 6.44 19.80
C TRP A 322 15.73 6.62 20.81
N LEU A 323 16.18 5.50 21.40
CA LEU A 323 17.22 5.51 22.42
C LEU A 323 18.56 5.98 21.85
N CYS A 324 19.26 6.85 22.58
CA CYS A 324 20.68 7.08 22.31
C CYS A 324 21.50 5.92 22.86
N LEU A 325 22.21 5.20 21.98
CA LEU A 325 23.04 4.06 22.37
C LEU A 325 24.52 4.45 22.56
N ASN A 326 24.80 5.75 22.71
CA ASN A 326 26.13 6.26 22.98
C ASN A 326 26.45 6.23 24.49
N ALA A 327 27.26 5.27 24.93
CA ALA A 327 27.66 5.14 26.33
C ALA A 327 28.47 6.34 26.88
N ALA A 328 29.04 7.17 25.99
CA ALA A 328 29.77 8.37 26.37
C ALA A 328 28.86 9.59 26.61
N ALA A 329 27.62 9.55 26.13
CA ALA A 329 26.69 10.65 26.25
C ALA A 329 26.01 10.66 27.63
N ASN A 330 25.71 11.86 28.14
CA ASN A 330 24.93 12.05 29.37
C ASN A 330 23.46 11.58 29.26
N HIS A 331 22.98 11.38 28.04
CA HIS A 331 21.64 10.91 27.70
C HIS A 331 21.64 9.46 27.16
N TYR A 332 22.61 8.64 27.57
CA TYR A 332 22.66 7.22 27.22
C TYR A 332 21.37 6.50 27.66
N LEU A 333 20.79 5.72 26.75
CA LEU A 333 19.50 5.04 26.90
C LEU A 333 18.30 5.96 27.15
N GLN A 334 18.42 7.25 26.80
CA GLN A 334 17.28 8.16 26.81
C GLN A 334 16.69 8.32 25.39
N PRO A 335 15.37 8.49 25.26
CA PRO A 335 14.67 8.63 23.99
C PRO A 335 14.87 10.04 23.40
N VAL A 336 16.06 10.31 22.86
CA VAL A 336 16.42 11.64 22.33
C VAL A 336 16.72 11.65 20.84
N VAL A 337 16.77 10.49 20.18
CA VAL A 337 17.05 10.39 18.75
C VAL A 337 15.76 10.66 17.98
N THR A 338 15.76 11.69 17.13
CA THR A 338 14.59 12.11 16.33
C THR A 338 14.75 11.82 14.84
N GLU A 339 15.98 11.56 14.38
CA GLU A 339 16.27 11.30 12.97
C GLU A 339 16.41 9.80 12.68
N LEU A 340 15.55 9.30 11.80
CA LEU A 340 15.56 7.93 11.28
C LEU A 340 15.53 7.95 9.75
N ALA A 341 16.50 7.25 9.14
CA ALA A 341 16.48 6.94 7.71
C ALA A 341 16.31 5.42 7.51
N ILE A 342 15.24 5.01 6.82
CA ILE A 342 14.95 3.59 6.54
C ILE A 342 15.56 3.20 5.19
N SER A 343 16.26 2.07 5.18
CA SER A 343 16.85 1.43 4.00
C SER A 343 16.52 -0.07 3.99
N LEU A 344 16.89 -0.79 2.94
CA LEU A 344 16.71 -2.24 2.88
C LEU A 344 18.06 -2.94 3.03
N CYS A 345 18.08 -4.03 3.78
CA CYS A 345 19.22 -4.95 3.77
C CYS A 345 19.34 -5.58 2.37
N CYS A 346 20.56 -5.63 1.83
CA CYS A 346 20.81 -6.22 0.50
C CYS A 346 20.42 -7.70 0.45
N ASP A 347 20.68 -8.43 1.52
CA ASP A 347 20.54 -9.89 1.59
C ASP A 347 19.15 -10.30 2.07
N THR A 348 18.70 -9.74 3.20
CA THR A 348 17.45 -10.17 3.86
C THR A 348 16.22 -9.41 3.39
N LYS A 349 16.39 -8.30 2.65
CA LYS A 349 15.32 -7.34 2.28
C LYS A 349 14.52 -6.77 3.45
N LYS A 350 14.94 -7.01 4.70
CA LYS A 350 14.36 -6.43 5.91
C LYS A 350 14.68 -4.93 6.02
N PRO A 351 13.84 -4.12 6.69
CA PRO A 351 14.14 -2.72 6.94
C PRO A 351 15.37 -2.56 7.82
N VAL A 352 16.22 -1.61 7.47
CA VAL A 352 17.38 -1.18 8.26
C VAL A 352 17.23 0.31 8.56
N GLY A 353 17.01 0.62 9.83
CA GLY A 353 16.91 1.99 10.33
C GLY A 353 18.30 2.52 10.62
N THR A 354 18.65 3.68 10.08
CA THR A 354 19.84 4.46 10.45
C THR A 354 19.40 5.61 11.33
N PHE A 355 19.83 5.58 12.59
CA PHE A 355 19.48 6.54 13.63
C PHE A 355 20.61 7.55 13.79
N ARG A 356 20.27 8.84 13.84
CA ARG A 356 21.24 9.93 14.05
C ARG A 356 20.91 10.68 15.33
N CYS A 357 21.84 10.69 16.27
CA CYS A 357 21.69 11.39 17.54
C CYS A 357 22.36 12.76 17.49
N SER A 358 21.83 13.72 18.27
CA SER A 358 22.45 15.03 18.50
C SER A 358 23.88 14.96 19.07
N CYS A 359 24.24 13.88 19.78
CA CYS A 359 25.62 13.65 20.24
C CYS A 359 26.61 13.29 19.12
N GLY A 360 26.13 13.21 17.87
CA GLY A 360 26.90 12.85 16.68
C GLY A 360 27.01 11.35 16.42
N MET A 361 26.45 10.50 17.29
CA MET A 361 26.47 9.05 17.07
C MET A 361 25.47 8.66 15.99
N ILE A 362 25.91 7.82 15.05
CA ILE A 362 25.08 7.26 13.98
C ILE A 362 25.19 5.73 14.03
N TYR A 363 24.07 5.07 14.25
CA TYR A 363 24.00 3.62 14.35
C TYR A 363 22.85 3.04 13.53
N CYS A 364 22.90 1.74 13.25
CA CYS A 364 21.91 1.03 12.46
C CYS A 364 21.27 -0.12 13.24
N ARG A 365 19.97 -0.32 13.04
CA ARG A 365 19.19 -1.46 13.56
C ARG A 365 18.47 -2.15 12.41
N THR A 366 18.44 -3.48 12.44
CA THR A 366 17.66 -4.27 11.47
C THR A 366 16.32 -4.57 12.12
N GLY A 367 15.24 -4.18 11.46
CA GLY A 367 13.87 -4.40 11.94
C GLY A 367 13.09 -5.36 11.03
N PRO A 368 11.75 -5.31 11.06
CA PRO A 368 10.96 -4.52 12.02
C PRO A 368 11.22 -4.97 13.47
N ASP A 369 10.97 -4.08 14.43
CA ASP A 369 11.04 -4.41 15.85
C ASP A 369 9.85 -5.33 16.18
N GLU A 370 10.13 -6.53 16.67
CA GLU A 370 9.12 -7.51 17.05
C GLU A 370 8.95 -7.57 18.58
N THR A 371 10.02 -7.22 19.31
CA THR A 371 10.07 -7.24 20.77
C THR A 371 10.61 -5.93 21.34
N GLU A 372 10.25 -5.60 22.58
CA GLU A 372 10.76 -4.39 23.26
C GLU A 372 12.30 -4.38 23.38
N ASP A 373 12.93 -5.56 23.46
CA ASP A 373 14.37 -5.70 23.52
C ASP A 373 15.09 -5.29 22.22
N ASP A 374 14.38 -5.26 21.08
CA ASP A 374 14.95 -4.86 19.80
C ASP A 374 15.40 -3.38 19.79
N LYS A 375 14.81 -2.55 20.68
CA LYS A 375 15.17 -1.14 20.89
C LYS A 375 16.61 -0.94 21.35
N TYR A 376 17.18 -1.94 22.02
CA TYR A 376 18.53 -1.88 22.58
C TYR A 376 19.61 -2.47 21.65
N ARG A 377 19.21 -3.21 20.60
CA ARG A 377 20.14 -3.91 19.72
C ARG A 377 20.82 -2.93 18.76
N ILE A 378 22.15 -2.98 18.70
CA ILE A 378 22.94 -2.26 17.67
C ILE A 378 23.40 -3.28 16.63
N GLY A 379 23.07 -3.03 15.36
CA GLY A 379 23.65 -3.79 14.24
C GLY A 379 25.04 -3.28 13.89
N LYS A 380 25.11 -2.11 13.23
CA LYS A 380 26.37 -1.49 12.80
C LYS A 380 26.45 -0.04 13.28
N ILE A 381 27.58 0.35 13.86
CA ILE A 381 27.88 1.75 14.18
C ILE A 381 28.55 2.37 12.96
N LYS A 382 27.94 3.42 12.39
CA LYS A 382 28.48 4.17 11.25
C LYS A 382 29.41 5.28 11.71
N ALA A 383 29.09 5.94 12.82
CA ALA A 383 29.90 6.97 13.44
C ALA A 383 29.66 7.01 14.95
N TYR A 384 30.72 7.24 15.73
CA TYR A 384 30.61 7.39 17.19
C TYR A 384 30.28 8.83 17.61
N GLY A 385 30.70 9.82 16.82
CA GLY A 385 30.40 11.24 17.05
C GLY A 385 31.37 11.94 17.99
N GLN A 386 31.30 13.27 18.00
CA GLN A 386 32.22 14.14 18.73
C GLN A 386 32.19 13.89 20.25
N VAL A 387 30.99 13.67 20.82
CA VAL A 387 30.84 13.42 22.27
C VAL A 387 31.58 12.15 22.70
N TRP A 388 31.55 11.11 21.86
CA TRP A 388 32.28 9.88 22.13
C TRP A 388 33.79 10.07 22.00
N GLU A 389 34.23 10.79 20.96
CA GLU A 389 35.65 11.09 20.75
C GLU A 389 36.23 11.94 21.88
N GLN A 390 35.51 12.94 22.36
CA GLN A 390 35.91 13.77 23.50
C GLN A 390 36.02 12.94 24.79
N LYS A 391 35.04 12.06 25.04
CA LYS A 391 35.08 11.17 26.21
C LYS A 391 36.24 10.18 26.13
N LEU A 392 36.57 9.69 24.94
CA LEU A 392 37.75 8.85 24.74
C LEU A 392 39.03 9.61 25.12
N ARG A 393 39.20 10.87 24.69
CA ARG A 393 40.37 11.69 25.09
C ARG A 393 40.46 11.84 26.61
N GLU A 394 39.34 12.15 27.26
CA GLU A 394 39.27 12.29 28.71
C GLU A 394 39.71 11.00 29.44
N LEU A 395 39.20 9.83 29.01
CA LEU A 395 39.53 8.55 29.65
C LEU A 395 41.00 8.15 29.45
N VAL A 396 41.57 8.47 28.29
CA VAL A 396 42.93 8.08 27.89
C VAL A 396 43.98 9.03 28.47
N GLU A 397 43.83 10.34 28.26
CA GLU A 397 44.87 11.33 28.59
C GLU A 397 44.75 11.84 30.02
N ILE A 398 43.52 12.08 30.49
CA ILE A 398 43.28 12.65 31.84
C ILE A 398 43.21 11.52 32.87
N GLN A 399 42.37 10.51 32.64
CA GLN A 399 42.17 9.42 33.61
C GLN A 399 43.19 8.28 33.48
N ARG A 400 43.99 8.26 32.41
CA ARG A 400 45.04 7.25 32.14
C ARG A 400 44.57 5.79 32.23
N LEU A 401 43.31 5.54 31.87
CA LEU A 401 42.72 4.20 31.92
C LEU A 401 43.24 3.31 30.81
N GLY A 402 43.71 2.10 31.16
CA GLY A 402 44.20 1.11 30.19
C GLY A 402 43.15 0.66 29.15
N LEU A 403 43.62 0.17 28.00
CA LEU A 403 42.80 -0.17 26.82
C LEU A 403 41.49 -0.92 27.15
N ARG A 404 41.57 -2.01 27.93
CA ARG A 404 40.40 -2.85 28.27
C ARG A 404 39.46 -2.17 29.26
N ALA A 405 39.96 -1.28 30.13
CA ALA A 405 39.12 -0.52 31.05
C ALA A 405 38.33 0.56 30.28
N THR A 406 39.00 1.25 29.38
CA THR A 406 38.39 2.25 28.47
C THR A 406 37.33 1.60 27.58
N ALA A 407 37.62 0.43 27.01
CA ALA A 407 36.68 -0.36 26.21
C ALA A 407 35.40 -0.74 26.99
N ARG A 408 35.56 -1.22 28.24
CA ARG A 408 34.42 -1.51 29.12
C ARG A 408 33.59 -0.28 29.44
N ARG A 409 34.23 0.87 29.71
CA ARG A 409 33.52 2.12 30.05
C ARG A 409 32.69 2.65 28.88
N LEU A 410 33.22 2.56 27.67
CA LEU A 410 32.57 3.02 26.43
C LEU A 410 31.67 1.95 25.79
N LYS A 411 31.57 0.75 26.37
CA LYS A 411 30.82 -0.40 25.86
C LYS A 411 31.16 -0.75 24.40
N VAL A 412 32.45 -0.76 24.06
CA VAL A 412 32.95 -1.12 22.73
C VAL A 412 34.05 -2.18 22.81
N ASP A 413 34.38 -2.79 21.68
CA ASP A 413 35.55 -3.67 21.57
C ASP A 413 36.87 -2.91 21.75
N ALA A 414 37.85 -3.54 22.39
CA ALA A 414 39.16 -2.95 22.63
C ALA A 414 39.89 -2.53 21.34
N ARG A 415 39.70 -3.25 20.23
CA ARG A 415 40.29 -2.88 18.93
C ARG A 415 39.71 -1.57 18.41
N THR A 416 38.44 -1.29 18.69
CA THR A 416 37.80 -0.03 18.30
C THR A 416 38.40 1.15 19.07
N VAL A 417 38.63 0.99 20.38
CA VAL A 417 39.33 1.99 21.20
C VAL A 417 40.72 2.26 20.64
N ASN A 418 41.50 1.21 20.36
CA ASN A 418 42.85 1.37 19.83
C ASN A 418 42.85 2.09 18.47
N ARG A 419 41.94 1.70 17.57
CA ARG A 419 41.79 2.33 16.24
C ARG A 419 41.49 3.83 16.34
N TYR A 420 40.58 4.22 17.24
CA TYR A 420 40.22 5.62 17.42
C TYR A 420 41.29 6.42 18.18
N ALA A 421 41.99 5.80 19.13
CA ALA A 421 43.12 6.43 19.82
C ALA A 421 44.26 6.76 18.84
N LEU A 422 44.60 5.83 17.94
CA LEU A 422 45.55 6.06 16.85
C LEU A 422 45.07 7.16 15.91
N ARG A 423 43.81 7.11 15.46
CA ARG A 423 43.23 8.11 14.56
C ARG A 423 43.24 9.53 15.14
N LEU A 424 43.05 9.65 16.45
CA LEU A 424 43.00 10.93 17.16
C LEU A 424 44.37 11.36 17.72
N ASN A 425 45.44 10.60 17.46
CA ASN A 425 46.80 10.82 17.96
C ASN A 425 46.88 10.99 19.49
N LEU A 426 46.15 10.16 20.24
CA LEU A 426 46.13 10.22 21.71
C LEU A 426 47.35 9.53 22.31
N ASN A 427 47.91 10.11 23.37
CA ASN A 427 49.02 9.52 24.10
C ASN A 427 48.50 8.38 25.00
N THR A 428 48.74 7.13 24.60
CA THR A 428 48.16 5.96 25.30
C THR A 428 49.21 5.17 26.08
N SER A 429 48.82 4.69 27.26
CA SER A 429 49.69 3.85 28.12
C SER A 429 49.89 2.42 27.59
N TRP A 430 49.26 2.07 26.47
CA TRP A 430 49.34 0.74 25.82
C TRP A 430 49.89 0.80 24.39
N GLN A 431 50.27 1.98 23.89
CA GLN A 431 51.06 2.09 22.66
C GLN A 431 52.52 1.68 22.87
N SER A 432 52.97 1.53 24.11
CA SER A 432 54.33 1.13 24.45
C SER A 432 54.53 -0.39 24.43
N PHE A 433 54.23 -1.07 23.31
CA PHE A 433 54.67 -2.46 23.04
C PHE A 433 54.63 -2.87 21.55
N GLN A 434 54.67 -1.92 20.60
CA GLN A 434 54.80 -2.26 19.17
C GLN A 434 55.92 -1.55 18.41
N ASP A 435 56.67 -0.63 19.03
CA ASP A 435 57.78 0.07 18.37
C ASP A 435 59.18 -0.24 18.94
N ASN A 436 59.34 -1.32 19.72
CA ASN A 436 60.67 -1.81 20.14
C ASN A 436 60.78 -3.33 19.89
N GLU A 437 61.26 -3.69 18.70
CA GLU A 437 62.35 -4.66 18.45
C GLU A 437 62.38 -5.03 16.96
N ILE A 438 63.06 -4.19 16.18
CA ILE A 438 63.86 -4.67 15.06
C ILE A 438 65.21 -5.05 15.67
N VAL A 439 65.40 -6.37 15.81
CA VAL A 439 66.67 -7.14 15.88
C VAL A 439 67.23 -7.54 17.26
N GLN A 440 67.33 -8.88 17.39
CA GLN A 440 68.25 -9.74 18.17
C GLN A 440 67.88 -10.18 19.62
N SER A 441 67.37 -11.41 19.71
CA SER A 441 67.54 -12.33 20.85
C SER A 441 68.55 -13.44 20.46
N PRO A 442 69.14 -14.18 21.42
CA PRO A 442 70.58 -14.47 21.49
C PRO A 442 71.03 -15.76 20.77
N GLU A 443 72.30 -15.77 20.37
CA GLU A 443 73.16 -16.94 20.13
C GLU A 443 73.06 -17.90 21.34
N GLN A 444 72.91 -19.23 21.22
CA GLN A 444 73.81 -20.27 20.66
C GLN A 444 73.06 -21.63 20.57
N PRO A 445 73.60 -22.73 19.97
CA PRO A 445 74.78 -22.88 19.12
C PRO A 445 74.44 -23.44 17.71
N GLU A 446 75.46 -23.42 16.87
CA GLU A 446 75.55 -23.97 15.51
C GLU A 446 74.95 -25.39 15.37
N GLY A 447 74.12 -25.60 14.35
CA GLY A 447 73.59 -26.94 14.03
C GLY A 447 72.47 -26.97 12.99
N ASP A 448 72.88 -27.05 11.73
CA ASP A 448 72.20 -27.65 10.57
C ASP A 448 71.05 -26.95 9.81
N VAL A 449 71.31 -26.85 8.51
CA VAL A 449 70.45 -26.37 7.42
C VAL A 449 69.51 -27.52 7.03
N ASN A 450 68.19 -27.37 7.25
CA ASN A 450 67.06 -27.98 6.47
C ASN A 450 65.79 -28.15 7.35
N SER A 451 64.79 -27.25 7.28
CA SER A 451 63.41 -27.61 7.70
C SER A 451 62.25 -26.77 7.11
N THR A 452 62.50 -25.63 6.46
CA THR A 452 61.42 -24.84 5.80
C THR A 452 60.88 -25.52 4.53
N GLY A 453 61.69 -26.32 3.85
CA GLY A 453 61.27 -27.10 2.68
C GLY A 453 60.25 -28.21 3.01
N GLU A 454 60.28 -28.79 4.22
CA GLU A 454 59.42 -29.93 4.56
C GLU A 454 57.95 -29.55 4.75
N SER A 455 57.65 -28.39 5.33
CA SER A 455 56.27 -27.92 5.54
C SER A 455 55.59 -27.51 4.24
N GLU A 456 56.33 -26.83 3.35
CA GLU A 456 55.87 -26.44 2.01
C GLU A 456 55.62 -27.67 1.13
N THR A 457 56.59 -28.60 1.10
CA THR A 457 56.46 -29.84 0.33
C THR A 457 55.30 -30.68 0.84
N ARG A 458 55.07 -30.74 2.16
CA ARG A 458 53.93 -31.48 2.74
C ARG A 458 52.58 -30.91 2.31
N HIS A 459 52.43 -29.59 2.30
CA HIS A 459 51.17 -28.96 1.89
C HIS A 459 50.95 -29.08 0.37
N ARG A 460 52.01 -28.95 -0.44
CA ARG A 460 51.95 -29.17 -1.89
C ARG A 460 51.60 -30.63 -2.25
N GLN A 461 52.28 -31.60 -1.64
CA GLN A 461 52.03 -33.03 -1.84
C GLN A 461 50.58 -33.37 -1.50
N LYS A 462 50.09 -32.91 -0.33
CA LYS A 462 48.73 -33.17 0.12
C LYS A 462 47.68 -32.55 -0.81
N TRP A 463 47.96 -31.38 -1.39
CA TRP A 463 47.08 -30.74 -2.36
C TRP A 463 47.05 -31.50 -3.70
N LEU A 464 48.20 -32.01 -4.18
CA LEU A 464 48.27 -32.84 -5.39
C LEU A 464 47.61 -34.21 -5.19
N THR A 465 47.79 -34.86 -4.04
CA THR A 465 47.12 -36.13 -3.72
C THR A 465 45.59 -35.97 -3.76
N LEU A 466 45.07 -34.88 -3.18
CA LEU A 466 43.62 -34.60 -3.22
C LEU A 466 43.08 -34.39 -4.64
N GLN A 467 43.91 -33.89 -5.57
CA GLN A 467 43.51 -33.76 -6.97
C GLN A 467 43.51 -35.09 -7.72
N LEU A 468 44.46 -35.97 -7.40
CA LEU A 468 44.52 -37.31 -7.97
C LEU A 468 43.36 -38.18 -7.46
N GLU A 469 43.02 -38.08 -6.17
CA GLU A 469 41.89 -38.80 -5.57
C GLU A 469 40.53 -38.29 -6.07
N HIS A 470 40.45 -37.03 -6.50
CA HIS A 470 39.22 -36.39 -6.94
C HIS A 470 39.37 -35.60 -8.26
N PRO A 471 39.55 -36.28 -9.42
CA PRO A 471 39.83 -35.64 -10.70
C PRO A 471 38.72 -34.70 -11.21
N GLU A 472 37.47 -34.92 -10.78
CA GLU A 472 36.31 -34.11 -11.18
C GLU A 472 35.95 -32.99 -10.19
N ALA A 473 36.61 -32.92 -9.03
CA ALA A 473 36.26 -31.96 -7.99
C ALA A 473 36.69 -30.53 -8.34
N SER A 474 35.81 -29.56 -8.07
CA SER A 474 36.13 -28.13 -8.23
C SER A 474 37.11 -27.66 -7.15
N LYS A 475 37.86 -26.57 -7.41
CA LYS A 475 38.74 -25.93 -6.40
C LYS A 475 37.99 -25.61 -5.10
N THR A 476 36.72 -25.23 -5.19
CA THR A 476 35.81 -25.00 -4.05
C THR A 476 35.52 -26.26 -3.25
N THR A 477 35.36 -27.40 -3.92
CA THR A 477 35.14 -28.71 -3.29
C THR A 477 36.43 -29.19 -2.60
N LEU A 478 37.58 -29.07 -3.26
CA LEU A 478 38.90 -29.41 -2.68
C LEU A 478 39.24 -28.54 -1.46
N ARG A 479 38.85 -27.26 -1.47
CA ARG A 479 38.98 -26.37 -0.30
C ARG A 479 38.19 -26.86 0.91
N GLN A 480 36.98 -27.40 0.71
CA GLN A 480 36.15 -27.91 1.80
C GLN A 480 36.73 -29.20 2.39
N MET A 481 37.39 -30.03 1.57
CA MET A 481 38.02 -31.28 1.99
C MET A 481 39.31 -31.06 2.79
N ALA A 482 40.09 -30.00 2.49
CA ALA A 482 41.33 -29.69 3.22
C ALA A 482 41.49 -28.20 3.56
N PRO A 483 40.67 -27.63 4.46
CA PRO A 483 40.64 -26.20 4.74
C PRO A 483 41.95 -25.66 5.30
N ALA A 484 42.65 -26.43 6.14
CA ALA A 484 43.94 -26.03 6.72
C ALA A 484 45.07 -25.97 5.67
N THR A 485 45.07 -26.92 4.71
CA THR A 485 46.08 -26.95 3.63
C THR A 485 45.83 -25.82 2.64
N TYR A 486 44.56 -25.57 2.29
CA TYR A 486 44.19 -24.43 1.46
C TYR A 486 44.54 -23.09 2.11
N ALA A 487 44.22 -22.91 3.41
CA ALA A 487 44.51 -21.65 4.11
C ALA A 487 46.01 -21.36 4.21
N TRP A 488 46.84 -22.40 4.41
CA TRP A 488 48.29 -22.26 4.43
C TRP A 488 48.84 -21.89 3.03
N LEU A 489 48.50 -22.66 1.99
CA LEU A 489 48.94 -22.39 0.61
C LEU A 489 48.43 -21.04 0.10
N TYR A 490 47.20 -20.63 0.43
CA TYR A 490 46.68 -19.32 0.03
C TYR A 490 47.44 -18.14 0.66
N LYS A 491 47.97 -18.33 1.87
CA LYS A 491 48.70 -17.30 2.63
C LYS A 491 50.19 -17.26 2.29
N HIS A 492 50.81 -18.40 2.02
CA HIS A 492 52.26 -18.55 1.86
C HIS A 492 52.71 -18.86 0.43
N ASP A 493 51.85 -19.43 -0.42
CA ASP A 493 52.22 -19.92 -1.76
C ASP A 493 51.04 -19.83 -2.76
N ARG A 494 50.52 -18.60 -2.91
CA ARG A 494 49.26 -18.34 -3.63
C ARG A 494 49.36 -18.60 -5.14
N GLU A 495 50.52 -18.33 -5.72
CA GLU A 495 50.76 -18.51 -7.16
C GLU A 495 50.80 -19.99 -7.52
N TRP A 496 51.56 -20.79 -6.77
CA TRP A 496 51.60 -22.24 -6.95
C TRP A 496 50.21 -22.86 -6.79
N LEU A 497 49.43 -22.45 -5.78
CA LEU A 497 48.06 -22.94 -5.57
C LEU A 497 47.14 -22.65 -6.76
N ASN A 498 47.30 -21.50 -7.42
CA ASN A 498 46.47 -21.13 -8.57
C ASN A 498 46.86 -21.89 -9.83
N GLN A 499 48.15 -22.14 -10.05
CA GLN A 499 48.65 -22.95 -11.18
C GLN A 499 48.32 -24.44 -11.02
N ASN A 500 48.36 -24.93 -9.78
CA ASN A 500 48.06 -26.32 -9.43
C ASN A 500 46.64 -26.45 -8.87
N SER A 501 45.64 -25.82 -9.49
CA SER A 501 44.22 -26.00 -9.19
C SER A 501 43.43 -26.25 -10.47
N PRO A 502 42.34 -27.04 -10.46
CA PRO A 502 41.51 -27.25 -11.64
C PRO A 502 41.05 -25.90 -12.20
N THR A 503 41.22 -25.71 -13.50
CA THR A 503 40.76 -24.50 -14.20
C THR A 503 39.24 -24.38 -14.06
N LEU A 504 38.76 -23.14 -13.94
CA LEU A 504 37.33 -22.85 -13.88
C LEU A 504 36.65 -23.48 -15.09
N LYS A 505 35.79 -24.49 -14.87
CA LYS A 505 34.80 -24.89 -15.88
C LYS A 505 33.89 -23.68 -16.10
N VAL A 506 34.13 -22.94 -17.18
CA VAL A 506 33.18 -21.96 -17.69
C VAL A 506 31.89 -22.73 -17.95
N PRO A 507 30.73 -22.32 -17.41
CA PRO A 507 29.49 -23.03 -17.69
C PRO A 507 29.20 -22.92 -19.19
N VAL A 508 29.13 -24.06 -19.86
CA VAL A 508 28.55 -24.15 -21.21
C VAL A 508 27.09 -23.67 -21.11
N PRO A 509 26.64 -22.70 -21.90
CA PRO A 509 25.24 -22.32 -21.93
C PRO A 509 24.43 -23.44 -22.59
N GLY A 510 23.83 -24.32 -21.78
CA GLY A 510 22.91 -25.34 -22.29
C GLY A 510 22.75 -26.55 -21.39
N ALA A 511 21.99 -26.41 -20.29
CA ALA A 511 21.20 -27.48 -19.65
C ALA A 511 20.37 -26.99 -18.44
N SER A 512 19.87 -25.74 -18.43
CA SER A 512 18.97 -25.24 -17.38
C SER A 512 17.63 -24.71 -17.92
N GLN A 513 17.18 -25.28 -19.05
CA GLN A 513 15.84 -25.00 -19.60
C GLN A 513 14.94 -26.25 -19.66
N PHE A 514 15.24 -27.25 -18.83
CA PHE A 514 14.42 -28.46 -18.68
C PHE A 514 14.22 -28.85 -17.21
N CYS A 515 13.82 -27.91 -16.35
CA CYS A 515 13.27 -28.24 -15.02
C CYS A 515 12.35 -27.15 -14.46
N LYS A 516 11.33 -26.76 -15.24
CA LYS A 516 10.13 -26.08 -14.70
C LYS A 516 8.83 -26.87 -14.93
N LYS A 517 8.76 -27.74 -15.94
CA LYS A 517 7.58 -28.57 -16.21
C LYS A 517 7.48 -29.88 -15.40
N ALA A 518 8.56 -30.35 -14.77
CA ALA A 518 8.51 -31.56 -13.93
C ALA A 518 7.95 -31.27 -12.52
N ARG A 519 8.24 -30.08 -11.98
CA ARG A 519 7.80 -29.67 -10.64
C ARG A 519 6.33 -29.27 -10.57
N GLU A 520 5.75 -28.85 -11.70
CA GLU A 520 4.30 -28.56 -11.81
C GLU A 520 3.46 -29.85 -11.86
N ARG A 521 3.98 -30.95 -12.44
CA ARG A 521 3.28 -32.25 -12.43
C ARG A 521 3.33 -32.95 -11.08
N GLU A 522 4.39 -32.74 -10.30
CA GLU A 522 4.54 -33.33 -8.97
C GLU A 522 3.77 -32.58 -7.88
N VAL A 523 3.58 -31.26 -8.06
CA VAL A 523 2.69 -30.45 -7.20
C VAL A 523 1.23 -30.72 -7.54
N TYR A 524 0.87 -30.91 -8.82
CA TYR A 524 -0.48 -31.26 -9.24
C TYR A 524 -0.89 -32.68 -8.81
N SER A 525 0.02 -33.66 -8.83
CA SER A 525 -0.24 -35.02 -8.33
C SER A 525 -0.34 -35.10 -6.81
N ARG A 526 0.42 -34.29 -6.07
CA ARG A 526 0.26 -34.13 -4.61
C ARG A 526 -1.02 -33.38 -4.21
N PHE A 527 -1.50 -32.43 -5.01
CA PHE A 527 -2.77 -31.73 -4.76
C PHE A 527 -3.99 -32.62 -5.04
N LEU A 528 -3.92 -33.53 -6.03
CA LEU A 528 -4.96 -34.52 -6.30
C LEU A 528 -5.04 -35.65 -5.25
N LEU A 529 -3.91 -36.00 -4.61
CA LEU A 529 -3.88 -36.98 -3.52
C LEU A 529 -4.35 -36.39 -2.17
N ALA A 530 -4.22 -35.07 -1.96
CA ALA A 530 -4.71 -34.40 -0.76
C ALA A 530 -6.24 -34.16 -0.75
N ASN A 531 -6.88 -34.16 -1.92
CA ASN A 531 -8.34 -33.95 -2.06
C ASN A 531 -9.17 -35.24 -2.22
N LYS A 532 -8.56 -36.43 -2.10
CA LYS A 532 -9.29 -37.72 -2.02
C LYS A 532 -9.74 -38.10 -0.59
N GLY A 533 -9.59 -37.21 0.38
CA GLY A 533 -9.92 -37.44 1.79
C GLY A 533 -11.31 -36.99 2.27
N ARG A 534 -12.18 -36.49 1.39
CA ARG A 534 -13.58 -36.17 1.73
C ARG A 534 -14.49 -36.40 0.54
N LEU A 535 -15.06 -37.59 0.45
CA LEU A 535 -16.43 -37.87 -0.02
C LEU A 535 -16.74 -39.30 0.41
N GLY A 536 -17.42 -39.44 1.55
CA GLY A 536 -18.11 -40.66 1.91
C GLY A 536 -19.47 -40.68 1.22
N GLY A 537 -19.83 -41.83 0.66
CA GLY A 537 -21.22 -42.25 0.48
C GLY A 537 -21.78 -42.22 -0.95
N CYS A 538 -21.84 -43.42 -1.55
CA CYS A 538 -22.98 -44.04 -2.26
C CYS A 538 -22.78 -44.44 -3.75
N CYS A 539 -22.42 -45.73 -3.94
CA CYS A 539 -23.04 -46.79 -4.78
C CYS A 539 -23.41 -46.56 -6.29
N PRO A 540 -23.72 -47.62 -7.07
CA PRO A 540 -22.80 -48.24 -8.06
C PRO A 540 -23.34 -48.26 -9.51
N ASN A 541 -22.58 -48.89 -10.41
CA ASN A 541 -22.86 -49.26 -11.81
C ASN A 541 -22.58 -48.20 -12.88
N CYS A 542 -21.53 -48.41 -13.67
CA CYS A 542 -21.66 -48.92 -15.04
C CYS A 542 -20.27 -49.01 -15.70
N ASP A 543 -19.95 -50.23 -16.12
CA ASP A 543 -18.87 -50.57 -17.02
C ASP A 543 -19.09 -50.00 -18.43
N ASN A 544 -17.96 -49.88 -19.15
CA ASN A 544 -17.75 -50.14 -20.59
C ASN A 544 -17.35 -48.98 -21.53
N LEU A 545 -16.30 -49.32 -22.31
CA LEU A 545 -15.83 -48.80 -23.61
C LEU A 545 -14.95 -47.54 -23.51
N ILE A 546 -13.62 -47.55 -23.67
CA ILE A 546 -12.74 -48.10 -24.73
C ILE A 546 -13.23 -47.79 -26.15
N SER A 547 -12.85 -46.61 -26.64
CA SER A 547 -12.19 -46.38 -27.94
C SER A 547 -11.65 -44.95 -28.00
#